data_AF-A0A0P6VR30-F1
#
_entry.id   AF-A0A0P6VR30-F1
#
_cell.length_a   1.000
_cell.length_b   1.000
_cell.length_c   1.000
_cell.angle_alpha   90.00
_cell.angle_beta   90.00
_cell.angle_gamma   90.00
#
_symmetry.space_group_name_H-M   'P 1'
#
loop_
_entity.id
_entity.type
_entity.pdbx_description
1 polymer ?
#
loop_
_entity_poly.entity_id
_entity_poly.type
_entity_poly.pdbx_seq_one_letter_code
_entity_poly.pdbx_strand_id
1 'polypeptide(L)'
;MTEQLPHVLDDALSGQPHRIVERDGVRYTLLGTAHVSLASVAAVQRAIGSGRYDAVAVELDAQRLQALSDPDALARLDLVQVIRKGRVALFAANLALAAYQRRLAKQLGIEPGAELKEAVNLARAQGLPVHLIDREVGLTFKRASGRLGFFGKMKLAGGLLGGLFAADEVGEEEIEKLKQGDMLEASFGDFASESPELYETVIAERDQYMATRLREEVGADQREILAVVGAGHLAGLARHLEQDTAAPGPLRESLEYVQQRKRIPWITLGILAVIITGIGIGFWRGGLSMGADLLLQWAMYTGGMAALGCLLAGSHPLSILTAALVAPFKPFRLSVPTGAFAALVEVHMRKPAYGDFLSLRDDAQTLRGWYRNRVSRVVLTFLLTNFGSMAGVWLAGVQIFNRLHG
;
A
#
# COMPACT_ATOMS: atom_id res chain seq x y z
N MET A 1 -8.93 53.00 -1.48
CA MET A 1 -7.48 52.78 -1.66
C MET A 1 -7.31 51.31 -2.03
N THR A 2 -7.79 50.95 -3.21
CA THR A 2 -8.22 49.57 -3.52
C THR A 2 -7.82 49.25 -4.96
N GLU A 3 -6.53 49.07 -5.21
CA GLU A 3 -6.05 48.82 -6.58
C GLU A 3 -4.66 48.16 -6.64
N GLN A 4 -4.40 47.15 -5.78
CA GLN A 4 -3.13 46.38 -5.82
C GLN A 4 -3.26 44.85 -5.75
N LEU A 5 -4.48 44.30 -5.65
CA LEU A 5 -4.68 42.84 -5.48
C LEU A 5 -4.42 41.96 -6.72
N PRO A 6 -4.64 42.38 -7.99
CA PRO A 6 -4.49 41.46 -9.13
C PRO A 6 -3.03 41.04 -9.38
N HIS A 7 -2.08 41.96 -9.21
CA HIS A 7 -0.67 41.76 -9.60
C HIS A 7 0.12 40.80 -8.71
N VAL A 8 -0.27 40.63 -7.44
CA VAL A 8 0.45 39.74 -6.49
C VAL A 8 0.15 38.26 -6.74
N LEU A 9 -1.00 37.95 -7.35
CA LEU A 9 -1.47 36.59 -7.59
C LEU A 9 -0.83 35.92 -8.80
N ASP A 10 -0.66 36.68 -9.89
CA ASP A 10 0.06 36.21 -11.08
C ASP A 10 1.51 35.86 -10.73
N ASP A 11 2.13 36.56 -9.77
CA ASP A 11 3.47 36.26 -9.27
C ASP A 11 3.52 35.02 -8.35
N ALA A 12 2.50 34.79 -7.51
CA ALA A 12 2.51 33.68 -6.55
C ALA A 12 2.41 32.30 -7.24
N LEU A 13 1.60 32.20 -8.30
CA LEU A 13 1.36 30.99 -9.09
C LEU A 13 2.18 30.93 -10.39
N SER A 14 3.02 31.96 -10.65
CA SER A 14 3.83 32.07 -11.87
C SER A 14 4.69 30.82 -12.10
N GLY A 15 4.55 30.22 -13.29
CA GLY A 15 5.33 29.06 -13.71
C GLY A 15 4.90 27.73 -13.08
N GLN A 16 3.75 27.63 -12.41
CA GLN A 16 3.18 26.36 -11.98
C GLN A 16 1.89 26.03 -12.73
N PRO A 17 1.64 24.74 -13.04
CA PRO A 17 0.39 24.32 -13.64
C PRO A 17 -0.75 24.56 -12.65
N HIS A 18 -1.75 25.34 -13.05
CA HIS A 18 -2.91 25.61 -12.20
C HIS A 18 -4.18 25.79 -13.04
N ARG A 19 -5.33 25.58 -12.40
CA ARG A 19 -6.65 25.87 -12.98
C ARG A 19 -7.52 26.55 -11.95
N ILE A 20 -8.39 27.45 -12.41
CA ILE A 20 -9.39 28.10 -11.57
C ILE A 20 -10.76 27.61 -12.02
N VAL A 21 -11.54 27.13 -11.07
CA VAL A 21 -12.92 26.66 -11.29
C VAL A 21 -13.83 27.40 -10.34
N GLU A 22 -14.92 27.96 -10.83
CA GLU A 22 -15.95 28.60 -10.01
C GLU A 22 -17.22 27.76 -10.02
N ARG A 23 -17.69 27.41 -8.82
CA ARG A 23 -18.89 26.60 -8.65
C ARG A 23 -19.62 26.94 -7.36
N ASP A 24 -20.93 27.09 -7.44
CA ASP A 24 -21.81 27.33 -6.29
C ASP A 24 -21.39 28.55 -5.42
N GLY A 25 -20.81 29.56 -6.07
CA GLY A 25 -20.30 30.77 -5.40
C GLY A 25 -18.99 30.56 -4.64
N VAL A 26 -18.24 29.51 -4.98
CA VAL A 26 -16.92 29.17 -4.44
C VAL A 26 -15.91 29.13 -5.58
N ARG A 27 -14.77 29.78 -5.40
CA ARG A 27 -13.65 29.82 -6.33
C ARG A 27 -12.57 28.85 -5.87
N TYR A 28 -12.38 27.78 -6.63
CA TYR A 28 -11.36 26.77 -6.40
C TYR A 28 -10.13 27.08 -7.24
N THR A 29 -9.01 27.37 -6.59
CA THR A 29 -7.70 27.42 -7.25
C THR A 29 -7.04 26.04 -7.12
N LEU A 30 -6.99 25.30 -8.21
CA LEU A 30 -6.34 23.99 -8.29
C LEU A 30 -4.87 24.21 -8.65
N LEU A 31 -3.97 24.01 -7.70
CA LEU A 31 -2.52 24.11 -7.89
C LEU A 31 -1.94 22.71 -8.13
N GLY A 32 -1.43 22.48 -9.33
CA GLY A 32 -0.76 21.24 -9.72
C GLY A 32 0.69 21.24 -9.24
N THR A 33 1.09 20.15 -8.63
CA THR A 33 2.42 19.98 -8.06
C THR A 33 3.07 18.70 -8.59
N ALA A 34 4.39 18.73 -8.70
CA ALA A 34 5.19 17.50 -8.80
C ALA A 34 5.66 17.11 -7.40
N HIS A 35 5.34 15.88 -6.96
CA HIS A 35 5.54 15.38 -5.58
C HIS A 35 7.00 15.23 -5.12
N VAL A 36 7.96 15.64 -5.96
CA VAL A 36 9.41 15.60 -5.73
C VAL A 36 10.09 16.87 -6.26
N SER A 37 9.40 18.01 -6.23
CA SER A 37 9.91 19.28 -6.74
C SER A 37 9.96 20.37 -5.67
N LEU A 38 11.15 20.94 -5.46
CA LEU A 38 11.34 22.11 -4.59
C LEU A 38 10.56 23.32 -5.09
N ALA A 39 10.37 23.43 -6.41
CA ALA A 39 9.56 24.49 -6.99
C ALA A 39 8.08 24.36 -6.58
N SER A 40 7.55 23.14 -6.48
CA SER A 40 6.19 22.89 -5.95
C SER A 40 6.05 23.37 -4.51
N VAL A 41 7.04 23.07 -3.65
CA VAL A 41 7.04 23.49 -2.24
C VAL A 41 7.05 25.01 -2.14
N ALA A 42 7.92 25.68 -2.89
CA ALA A 42 8.00 27.15 -2.90
C ALA A 42 6.70 27.79 -3.42
N ALA A 43 6.05 27.19 -4.42
CA ALA A 43 4.78 27.67 -4.94
C ALA A 43 3.65 27.54 -3.91
N VAL A 44 3.59 26.42 -3.18
CA VAL A 44 2.65 26.23 -2.06
C VAL A 44 2.88 27.28 -0.98
N GLN A 45 4.14 27.54 -0.60
CA GLN A 45 4.51 28.57 0.37
C GLN A 45 4.04 29.97 -0.06
N ARG A 46 4.26 30.34 -1.32
CA ARG A 46 3.79 31.63 -1.86
C ARG A 46 2.27 31.72 -1.92
N ALA A 47 1.60 30.67 -2.41
CA ALA A 47 0.15 30.65 -2.55
C ALA A 47 -0.54 30.80 -1.19
N ILE A 48 -0.18 29.99 -0.19
CA ILE A 48 -0.77 30.07 1.15
C ILE A 48 -0.31 31.35 1.86
N GLY A 49 0.94 31.76 1.67
CA GLY A 49 1.48 33.01 2.22
C GLY A 49 0.79 34.29 1.71
N SER A 50 0.07 34.23 0.59
CA SER A 50 -0.71 35.37 0.06
C SER A 50 -1.86 35.81 0.96
N GLY A 51 -2.33 34.92 1.85
CA GLY A 51 -3.47 35.19 2.75
C GLY A 51 -4.84 35.29 2.04
N ARG A 52 -4.94 34.88 0.78
CA ARG A 52 -6.18 34.96 -0.01
C ARG A 52 -7.22 33.89 0.35
N TYR A 53 -6.76 32.72 0.79
CA TYR A 53 -7.61 31.53 0.85
C TYR A 53 -8.27 31.35 2.20
N ASP A 54 -9.53 30.93 2.20
CA ASP A 54 -10.31 30.63 3.39
C ASP A 54 -10.08 29.19 3.89
N ALA A 55 -9.58 28.31 3.01
CA ALA A 55 -9.26 26.92 3.32
C ALA A 55 -8.23 26.34 2.34
N VAL A 56 -7.53 25.29 2.78
CA VAL A 56 -6.59 24.54 1.96
C VAL A 56 -7.02 23.08 1.88
N ALA A 57 -7.19 22.58 0.66
CA ALA A 57 -7.42 21.17 0.38
C ALA A 57 -6.14 20.52 -0.15
N VAL A 58 -5.88 19.28 0.25
CA VAL A 58 -4.67 18.53 -0.15
C VAL A 58 -5.00 17.13 -0.65
N GLU A 59 -4.30 16.66 -1.68
CA GLU A 59 -4.35 15.27 -2.18
C GLU A 59 -3.72 14.27 -1.18
N LEU A 60 -4.29 14.18 0.01
CA LEU A 60 -3.93 13.24 1.05
C LEU A 60 -5.18 12.66 1.69
N ASP A 61 -5.10 11.38 2.06
CA ASP A 61 -5.99 10.77 3.04
C ASP A 61 -5.39 10.87 4.46
N ALA A 62 -6.20 10.61 5.49
CA ALA A 62 -5.78 10.74 6.89
C ALA A 62 -4.58 9.83 7.25
N GLN A 63 -4.52 8.62 6.67
CA GLN A 63 -3.44 7.68 6.93
C GLN A 63 -2.14 8.14 6.27
N ARG A 64 -2.21 8.66 5.04
CA ARG A 64 -1.06 9.26 4.34
C ARG A 64 -0.54 10.49 5.05
N LEU A 65 -1.43 11.39 5.51
CA LEU A 65 -1.01 12.55 6.29
C LEU A 65 -0.32 12.13 7.59
N GLN A 66 -0.85 11.13 8.28
CA GLN A 66 -0.21 10.58 9.48
C GLN A 66 1.19 10.03 9.16
N ALA A 67 1.35 9.29 8.06
CA ALA A 67 2.63 8.74 7.65
C ALA A 67 3.66 9.83 7.28
N LEU A 68 3.24 10.94 6.66
CA LEU A 68 4.10 12.08 6.33
C LEU A 68 4.45 12.93 7.57
N SER A 69 3.51 13.06 8.51
CA SER A 69 3.68 13.88 9.72
C SER A 69 4.49 13.16 10.79
N ASP A 70 4.32 11.83 10.89
CA ASP A 70 4.96 11.00 11.90
C ASP A 70 5.46 9.70 11.26
N PRO A 71 6.60 9.76 10.55
CA PRO A 71 7.19 8.59 9.90
C PRO A 71 7.54 7.47 10.89
N ASP A 72 7.74 7.83 12.15
CA ASP A 72 8.08 6.91 13.24
C ASP A 72 6.83 6.33 13.94
N ALA A 73 5.61 6.70 13.52
CA ALA A 73 4.38 6.10 14.04
C ALA A 73 4.31 4.59 13.79
N LEU A 74 4.83 4.13 12.64
CA LEU A 74 4.96 2.70 12.34
C LEU A 74 5.89 1.98 13.34
N ALA A 75 6.92 2.69 13.80
CA ALA A 75 7.91 2.24 14.77
C ALA A 75 7.28 2.00 16.17
N ARG A 76 6.09 2.54 16.43
CA ARG A 76 5.38 2.39 17.70
C ARG A 76 4.28 1.33 17.67
N LEU A 77 4.12 0.61 16.57
CA LEU A 77 3.13 -0.45 16.46
C LEU A 77 3.55 -1.68 17.29
N ASP A 78 2.62 -2.17 18.10
CA ASP A 78 2.80 -3.42 18.85
C ASP A 78 2.76 -4.61 17.88
N LEU A 79 3.94 -5.20 17.64
CA LEU A 79 4.10 -6.35 16.75
C LEU A 79 3.26 -7.56 17.19
N VAL A 80 3.01 -7.73 18.48
CA VAL A 80 2.14 -8.82 18.97
C VAL A 80 0.71 -8.60 18.47
N GLN A 81 0.21 -7.35 18.51
CA GLN A 81 -1.10 -7.04 17.94
C GLN A 81 -1.13 -7.17 16.43
N VAL A 82 -0.08 -6.76 15.73
CA VAL A 82 0.02 -6.90 14.27
C VAL A 82 -0.06 -8.38 13.86
N ILE A 83 0.63 -9.26 14.59
CA ILE A 83 0.59 -10.71 14.34
C ILE A 83 -0.78 -11.30 14.69
N ARG A 84 -1.34 -10.99 15.86
CA ARG A 84 -2.65 -11.50 16.30
C ARG A 84 -3.80 -11.06 15.40
N LYS A 85 -3.76 -9.83 14.88
CA LYS A 85 -4.77 -9.28 13.95
C LYS A 85 -4.55 -9.72 12.50
N GLY A 86 -3.54 -10.54 12.21
CA GLY A 86 -3.23 -11.02 10.86
C GLY A 86 -2.73 -9.92 9.91
N ARG A 87 -2.20 -8.82 10.44
CA ARG A 87 -1.79 -7.63 9.66
C ARG A 87 -0.30 -7.61 9.31
N VAL A 88 0.43 -8.70 9.54
CA VAL A 88 1.90 -8.78 9.31
C VAL A 88 2.25 -8.51 7.86
N ALA A 89 1.49 -9.05 6.90
CA ALA A 89 1.73 -8.82 5.48
C ALA A 89 1.54 -7.35 5.08
N LEU A 90 0.50 -6.69 5.61
CA LEU A 90 0.27 -5.26 5.40
C LEU A 90 1.39 -4.42 6.02
N PHE A 91 1.82 -4.77 7.23
CA PHE A 91 2.94 -4.12 7.89
C PHE A 91 4.24 -4.27 7.08
N ALA A 92 4.51 -5.45 6.53
CA ALA A 92 5.65 -5.71 5.65
C ALA A 92 5.61 -4.86 4.38
N ALA A 93 4.44 -4.77 3.73
CA ALA A 93 4.23 -3.98 2.53
C ALA A 93 4.46 -2.48 2.80
N ASN A 94 3.91 -1.96 3.91
CA ASN A 94 4.14 -0.57 4.32
C ASN A 94 5.62 -0.29 4.60
N LEU A 95 6.32 -1.23 5.23
CA LEU A 95 7.76 -1.10 5.48
C LEU A 95 8.58 -1.07 4.18
N ALA A 96 8.26 -1.95 3.23
CA ALA A 96 8.92 -1.98 1.93
C ALA A 96 8.68 -0.68 1.15
N LEU A 97 7.45 -0.18 1.14
CA LEU A 97 7.10 1.09 0.50
C LEU A 97 7.83 2.27 1.15
N ALA A 98 7.86 2.34 2.49
CA ALA A 98 8.58 3.39 3.20
C ALA A 98 10.09 3.35 2.92
N ALA A 99 10.69 2.15 2.82
CA ALA A 99 12.09 1.99 2.46
C ALA A 99 12.37 2.49 1.03
N TYR A 100 11.50 2.16 0.08
CA TYR A 100 11.57 2.64 -1.31
C TYR A 100 11.44 4.17 -1.38
N GLN A 101 10.41 4.74 -0.74
CA GLN A 101 10.20 6.19 -0.65
C GLN A 101 11.43 6.91 -0.06
N ARG A 102 12.04 6.35 0.99
CA ARG A 102 13.25 6.91 1.61
C ARG A 102 14.47 6.83 0.70
N ARG A 103 14.62 5.76 -0.10
CA ARG A 103 15.70 5.65 -1.10
C ARG A 103 15.55 6.72 -2.17
N LEU A 104 14.34 6.87 -2.70
CA LEU A 104 14.01 7.91 -3.68
C LEU A 104 14.26 9.32 -3.09
N ALA A 105 13.84 9.57 -1.85
CA ALA A 105 14.07 10.84 -1.17
C ALA A 105 15.56 11.21 -1.05
N LYS A 106 16.42 10.23 -0.73
CA LYS A 106 17.87 10.43 -0.62
C LYS A 106 18.50 10.74 -1.98
N GLN A 107 18.05 10.07 -3.04
CA GLN A 107 18.56 10.29 -4.40
C GLN A 107 18.13 11.66 -4.94
N LEU A 108 16.92 12.11 -4.64
CA LEU A 108 16.36 13.37 -5.14
C LEU A 108 16.63 14.59 -4.24
N GLY A 109 17.16 14.38 -3.03
CA GLY A 109 17.39 15.44 -2.05
C GLY A 109 16.11 16.09 -1.51
N ILE A 110 14.93 15.51 -1.77
CA ILE A 110 13.61 16.02 -1.34
C ILE A 110 12.75 14.89 -0.79
N GLU A 111 11.99 15.15 0.28
CA GLU A 111 11.00 14.21 0.83
C GLU A 111 9.80 14.11 -0.12
N PRO A 112 9.44 12.92 -0.65
CA PRO A 112 8.24 12.76 -1.47
C PRO A 112 6.99 13.22 -0.72
N GLY A 113 6.18 14.07 -1.34
CA GLY A 113 5.00 14.66 -0.68
C GLY A 113 5.32 15.85 0.23
N ALA A 114 6.53 16.42 0.16
CA ALA A 114 6.92 17.59 0.93
C ALA A 114 5.99 18.79 0.67
N GLU A 115 5.55 18.99 -0.56
CA GLU A 115 4.62 20.07 -0.94
C GLU A 115 3.25 19.93 -0.29
N LEU A 116 2.71 18.71 -0.19
CA LEU A 116 1.42 18.45 0.46
C LEU A 116 1.55 18.58 1.99
N LYS A 117 2.64 18.07 2.57
CA LYS A 117 2.94 18.22 4.00
C LYS A 117 3.11 19.69 4.39
N GLU A 118 3.82 20.45 3.57
CA GLU A 118 4.03 21.88 3.76
C GLU A 118 2.71 22.65 3.66
N ALA A 119 1.85 22.30 2.69
CA ALA A 119 0.52 22.90 2.57
C ALA A 119 -0.30 22.73 3.87
N VAL A 120 -0.29 21.53 4.45
CA VAL A 120 -0.98 21.26 5.72
C VAL A 120 -0.36 22.04 6.88
N ASN A 121 0.97 22.09 6.96
CA ASN A 121 1.67 22.80 8.04
C ASN A 121 1.38 24.31 8.01
N LEU A 122 1.49 24.93 6.84
CA LEU A 122 1.23 26.35 6.65
C LEU A 122 -0.23 26.70 6.92
N ALA A 123 -1.18 25.91 6.40
CA ALA A 123 -2.60 26.11 6.65
C ALA A 123 -2.90 26.07 8.16
N ARG A 124 -2.38 25.07 8.87
CA ARG A 124 -2.52 24.98 10.35
C ARG A 124 -1.87 26.15 11.07
N ALA A 125 -0.68 26.58 10.64
CA ALA A 125 0.03 27.71 11.24
C ALA A 125 -0.75 29.04 11.08
N GLN A 126 -1.49 29.18 9.98
CA GLN A 126 -2.34 30.34 9.70
C GLN A 126 -3.78 30.19 10.24
N GLY A 127 -4.11 29.07 10.87
CA GLY A 127 -5.46 28.80 11.37
C GLY A 127 -6.50 28.51 10.27
N LEU A 128 -6.05 28.17 9.06
CA LEU A 128 -6.92 27.79 7.95
C LEU A 128 -7.40 26.34 8.11
N PRO A 129 -8.70 26.06 7.85
CA PRO A 129 -9.21 24.71 7.72
C PRO A 129 -8.44 23.90 6.65
N VAL A 130 -8.14 22.65 6.98
CA VAL A 130 -7.45 21.70 6.11
C VAL A 130 -8.39 20.58 5.70
N HIS A 131 -8.62 20.43 4.39
CA HIS A 131 -9.49 19.43 3.82
C HIS A 131 -8.69 18.30 3.17
N LEU A 132 -8.92 17.07 3.62
CA LEU A 132 -8.32 15.87 3.05
C LEU A 132 -9.26 15.30 1.97
N ILE A 133 -8.83 15.42 0.72
CA ILE A 133 -9.71 15.16 -0.44
C ILE A 133 -9.40 13.86 -1.19
N ASP A 134 -8.31 13.16 -0.85
CA ASP A 134 -7.95 11.90 -1.53
C ASP A 134 -8.55 10.68 -0.85
N ARG A 135 -8.71 9.60 -1.63
CA ARG A 135 -9.23 8.31 -1.20
C ARG A 135 -8.12 7.45 -0.62
N GLU A 136 -8.45 6.65 0.40
CA GLU A 136 -7.49 5.69 0.98
C GLU A 136 -6.84 4.82 -0.11
N VAL A 137 -5.51 4.78 -0.13
CA VAL A 137 -4.74 4.02 -1.12
C VAL A 137 -5.10 2.53 -1.11
N GLY A 138 -5.30 1.94 0.06
CA GLY A 138 -5.71 0.54 0.21
C GLY A 138 -7.04 0.23 -0.48
N LEU A 139 -8.01 1.14 -0.34
CA LEU A 139 -9.31 1.07 -0.99
C LEU A 139 -9.19 1.24 -2.51
N THR A 140 -8.39 2.20 -2.98
CA THR A 140 -8.10 2.42 -4.41
C THR A 140 -7.52 1.15 -5.06
N PHE A 141 -6.50 0.53 -4.45
CA PHE A 141 -5.94 -0.74 -4.96
C PHE A 141 -6.93 -1.90 -4.89
N LYS A 142 -7.77 -1.96 -3.85
CA LYS A 142 -8.81 -3.00 -3.73
C LYS A 142 -9.84 -2.89 -4.85
N ARG A 143 -10.22 -1.67 -5.26
CA ARG A 143 -11.10 -1.42 -6.40
C ARG A 143 -10.43 -1.74 -7.73
N ALA A 144 -9.19 -1.27 -7.94
CA ALA A 144 -8.43 -1.51 -9.16
C ALA A 144 -8.23 -3.01 -9.40
N SER A 145 -7.80 -3.73 -8.37
CA SER A 145 -7.71 -5.20 -8.42
C SER A 145 -9.09 -5.87 -8.55
N GLY A 146 -10.16 -5.28 -8.02
CA GLY A 146 -11.53 -5.76 -8.21
C GLY A 146 -11.95 -5.84 -9.68
N ARG A 147 -11.50 -4.87 -10.50
CA ARG A 147 -11.78 -4.80 -11.95
C ARG A 147 -10.92 -5.73 -12.79
N LEU A 148 -9.74 -6.11 -12.31
CA LEU A 148 -8.85 -7.01 -13.04
C LEU A 148 -9.26 -8.49 -12.96
N GLY A 149 -9.13 -9.17 -14.11
CA GLY A 149 -9.12 -10.64 -14.17
C GLY A 149 -7.91 -11.27 -13.47
N PHE A 150 -7.85 -12.62 -13.41
CA PHE A 150 -6.75 -13.34 -12.77
C PHE A 150 -5.38 -13.01 -13.37
N PHE A 151 -5.29 -12.98 -14.70
CA PHE A 151 -4.04 -12.66 -15.41
C PHE A 151 -3.62 -11.19 -15.22
N GLY A 152 -4.57 -10.25 -15.24
CA GLY A 152 -4.28 -8.83 -14.97
C GLY A 152 -3.72 -8.62 -13.56
N LYS A 153 -4.26 -9.34 -12.56
CA LYS A 153 -3.73 -9.33 -11.19
C LYS A 153 -2.30 -9.86 -11.11
N MET A 154 -2.01 -10.95 -11.82
CA MET A 154 -0.65 -11.50 -11.88
C MET A 154 0.33 -10.55 -12.58
N LYS A 155 -0.07 -9.91 -13.70
CA LYS A 155 0.74 -8.92 -14.40
C LYS A 155 1.04 -7.72 -13.50
N LEU A 156 0.04 -7.18 -12.81
CA LEU A 156 0.21 -6.08 -11.86
C LEU A 156 1.14 -6.47 -10.71
N ALA A 157 0.94 -7.64 -10.10
CA ALA A 157 1.82 -8.13 -9.04
C ALA A 157 3.27 -8.33 -9.54
N GLY A 158 3.43 -8.88 -10.74
CA GLY A 158 4.73 -9.05 -11.40
C GLY A 158 5.42 -7.72 -11.70
N GLY A 159 4.68 -6.72 -12.18
CA GLY A 159 5.20 -5.36 -12.43
C GLY A 159 5.63 -4.64 -11.16
N LEU A 160 4.83 -4.73 -10.08
CA LEU A 160 5.21 -4.16 -8.78
C LEU A 160 6.46 -4.83 -8.20
N LEU A 161 6.56 -6.16 -8.29
CA LEU A 161 7.77 -6.88 -7.87
C LEU A 161 8.96 -6.49 -8.76
N GLY A 162 8.77 -6.44 -10.08
CA GLY A 162 9.78 -6.01 -11.04
C GLY A 162 10.32 -4.62 -10.71
N GLY A 163 9.46 -3.64 -10.44
CA GLY A 163 9.86 -2.28 -10.06
C GLY A 163 10.56 -2.18 -8.70
N LEU A 164 10.28 -3.07 -7.75
CA LEU A 164 11.00 -3.14 -6.47
C LEU A 164 12.40 -3.76 -6.61
N PHE A 165 12.60 -4.64 -7.58
CA PHE A 165 13.88 -5.31 -7.85
C PHE A 165 14.69 -4.64 -8.97
N ALA A 166 14.07 -3.82 -9.82
CA ALA A 166 14.71 -2.93 -10.77
C ALA A 166 15.44 -1.85 -9.97
N ALA A 167 16.65 -2.19 -9.55
CA ALA A 167 17.52 -1.35 -8.76
C ALA A 167 18.32 -0.37 -9.62
N ASP A 168 17.84 -0.03 -10.82
CA ASP A 168 18.55 0.89 -11.68
C ASP A 168 18.41 2.31 -11.12
N GLU A 169 19.56 2.97 -11.02
CA GLU A 169 19.67 4.36 -10.63
C GLU A 169 18.84 5.18 -11.62
N VAL A 170 17.71 5.72 -11.16
CA VAL A 170 16.95 6.70 -11.93
C VAL A 170 17.92 7.84 -12.22
N GLY A 171 18.37 7.94 -13.48
CA GLY A 171 19.40 8.89 -13.87
C GLY A 171 18.90 10.32 -13.67
N GLU A 172 19.81 11.27 -13.45
CA GLU A 172 19.45 12.71 -13.39
C GLU A 172 18.63 13.15 -14.59
N GLU A 173 18.86 12.54 -15.76
CA GLU A 173 18.13 12.77 -17.00
C GLU A 173 16.66 12.29 -16.96
N GLU A 174 16.36 11.16 -16.30
CA GLU A 174 14.99 10.70 -16.06
C GLU A 174 14.27 11.55 -15.01
N ILE A 175 15.01 12.02 -14.01
CA ILE A 175 14.51 12.94 -12.98
C ILE A 175 14.18 14.31 -13.58
N GLU A 176 15.01 14.81 -14.49
CA GLU A 176 14.78 16.07 -15.20
C GLU A 176 13.61 15.95 -16.19
N LYS A 177 13.48 14.80 -16.86
CA LYS A 177 12.31 14.45 -17.67
C LYS A 177 11.02 14.41 -16.87
N LEU A 178 11.04 13.93 -15.62
CA LEU A 178 9.89 13.97 -14.70
C LEU A 178 9.53 15.39 -14.22
N LYS A 179 10.44 16.37 -14.30
CA LYS A 179 10.17 17.78 -13.96
C LYS A 179 9.46 18.54 -15.08
N GLN A 180 9.45 18.00 -16.32
CA GLN A 180 8.74 18.57 -17.44
C GLN A 180 7.31 18.04 -17.45
N GLY A 181 6.32 18.92 -17.20
CA GLY A 181 4.90 18.56 -17.08
C GLY A 181 4.36 17.71 -18.25
N ASP A 182 4.93 17.89 -19.45
CA ASP A 182 4.53 17.21 -20.68
C ASP A 182 4.84 15.69 -20.69
N MET A 183 5.86 15.23 -19.94
CA MET A 183 6.19 13.79 -19.86
C MET A 183 5.31 13.02 -18.87
N LEU A 184 4.80 13.68 -17.83
CA LEU A 184 3.83 13.08 -16.93
C LEU A 184 2.53 12.78 -17.67
N GLU A 185 2.03 13.77 -18.43
CA GLU A 185 0.83 13.62 -19.25
C GLU A 185 1.00 12.53 -20.34
N ALA A 186 2.15 12.48 -21.01
CA ALA A 186 2.47 11.42 -21.97
C ALA A 186 2.53 10.02 -21.32
N SER A 187 3.19 9.89 -20.16
CA SER A 187 3.27 8.61 -19.43
C SER A 187 1.89 8.16 -18.90
N PHE A 188 1.02 9.09 -18.51
CA PHE A 188 -0.36 8.78 -18.14
C PHE A 188 -1.21 8.39 -19.34
N GLY A 189 -0.99 8.99 -20.51
CA GLY A 189 -1.61 8.58 -21.77
C GLY A 189 -1.21 7.17 -22.19
N ASP A 190 0.07 6.83 -22.09
CA ASP A 190 0.57 5.48 -22.36
C ASP A 190 -0.02 4.46 -21.37
N PHE A 191 -0.06 4.78 -20.07
CA PHE A 191 -0.69 3.94 -19.04
C PHE A 191 -2.21 3.74 -19.29
N ALA A 192 -2.91 4.80 -19.72
CA ALA A 192 -4.32 4.73 -20.10
C ALA A 192 -4.54 3.80 -21.29
N SER A 193 -3.62 3.78 -22.26
CA SER A 193 -3.69 2.92 -23.44
C SER A 193 -3.39 1.44 -23.13
N GLU A 194 -2.41 1.18 -22.26
CA GLU A 194 -1.99 -0.20 -21.92
C GLU A 194 -2.89 -0.89 -20.89
N SER A 195 -3.53 -0.13 -19.99
CA SER A 195 -4.39 -0.68 -18.95
C SER A 195 -5.56 0.27 -18.62
N PRO A 196 -6.55 0.38 -19.52
CA PRO A 196 -7.68 1.29 -19.35
C PRO A 196 -8.45 1.07 -18.05
N GLU A 197 -8.64 -0.20 -17.62
CA GLU A 197 -9.38 -0.47 -16.38
C GLU A 197 -8.62 -0.05 -15.12
N LEU A 198 -7.28 -0.05 -15.17
CA LEU A 198 -6.44 0.44 -14.08
C LEU A 198 -6.41 1.96 -14.07
N TYR A 199 -6.22 2.60 -15.22
CA TYR A 199 -6.27 4.04 -15.36
C TYR A 199 -7.58 4.61 -14.82
N GLU A 200 -8.71 4.05 -15.24
CA GLU A 200 -10.03 4.48 -14.78
C GLU A 200 -10.16 4.44 -13.25
N THR A 201 -9.63 3.39 -12.62
CA THR A 201 -9.81 3.19 -11.18
C THR A 201 -8.78 3.93 -10.31
N VAL A 202 -7.55 4.05 -10.82
CA VAL A 202 -6.41 4.62 -10.09
C VAL A 202 -6.28 6.12 -10.34
N ILE A 203 -6.80 6.65 -11.44
CA ILE A 203 -6.73 8.08 -11.78
C ILE A 203 -8.14 8.68 -11.87
N ALA A 204 -8.95 8.30 -12.87
CA ALA A 204 -10.21 8.99 -13.15
C ALA A 204 -11.21 8.94 -11.97
N GLU A 205 -11.37 7.78 -11.32
CA GLU A 205 -12.19 7.68 -10.11
C GLU A 205 -11.66 8.52 -8.94
N ARG A 206 -10.34 8.70 -8.82
CA ARG A 206 -9.75 9.55 -7.78
C ARG A 206 -10.01 11.01 -8.08
N ASP A 207 -9.94 11.44 -9.34
CA ASP A 207 -10.30 12.79 -9.75
C ASP A 207 -11.75 13.10 -9.38
N GLN A 208 -12.66 12.16 -9.69
CA GLN A 208 -14.06 12.28 -9.32
C GLN A 208 -14.25 12.30 -7.80
N TYR A 209 -13.53 11.45 -7.07
CA TYR A 209 -13.57 11.42 -5.61
C TYR A 209 -13.11 12.75 -5.01
N MET A 210 -11.97 13.29 -5.47
CA MET A 210 -11.43 14.57 -5.01
C MET A 210 -12.37 15.73 -5.32
N ALA A 211 -12.97 15.78 -6.52
CA ALA A 211 -13.98 16.79 -6.87
C ALA A 211 -15.20 16.69 -5.94
N THR A 212 -15.63 15.45 -5.66
CA THR A 212 -16.76 15.17 -4.77
C THR A 212 -16.47 15.62 -3.34
N ARG A 213 -15.28 15.33 -2.82
CA ARG A 213 -14.84 15.74 -1.48
C ARG A 213 -14.70 17.24 -1.37
N LEU A 214 -14.16 17.92 -2.39
CA LEU A 214 -14.13 19.38 -2.43
C LEU A 214 -15.54 19.95 -2.27
N ARG A 215 -16.52 19.45 -3.05
CA ARG A 215 -17.93 19.91 -2.97
C ARG A 215 -18.61 19.61 -1.63
N GLU A 216 -18.16 18.58 -0.91
CA GLU A 216 -18.75 18.15 0.37
C GLU A 216 -18.18 18.93 1.56
N GLU A 217 -16.88 19.25 1.53
CA GLU A 217 -16.16 19.85 2.66
C GLU A 217 -16.20 21.38 2.70
N VAL A 218 -16.68 22.05 1.63
CA VAL A 218 -16.80 23.51 1.64
C VAL A 218 -17.84 23.96 2.66
N GLY A 219 -17.38 24.66 3.70
CA GLY A 219 -18.25 25.31 4.67
C GLY A 219 -19.01 26.49 4.06
N ALA A 220 -20.15 26.88 4.66
CA ALA A 220 -21.00 27.97 4.17
C ALA A 220 -20.27 29.33 3.99
N ASP A 221 -19.22 29.54 4.79
CA ASP A 221 -18.44 30.79 4.83
C ASP A 221 -17.17 30.75 3.97
N GLN A 222 -16.85 29.63 3.34
CA GLN A 222 -15.63 29.46 2.53
C GLN A 222 -15.92 29.83 1.07
N ARG A 223 -15.17 30.79 0.52
CA ARG A 223 -15.35 31.31 -0.85
C ARG A 223 -14.12 31.13 -1.72
N GLU A 224 -12.93 31.15 -1.14
CA GLU A 224 -11.65 30.98 -1.85
C GLU A 224 -10.92 29.75 -1.31
N ILE A 225 -10.83 28.68 -2.11
CA ILE A 225 -10.20 27.42 -1.70
C ILE A 225 -8.98 27.16 -2.57
N LEU A 226 -7.83 26.90 -1.93
CA LEU A 226 -6.65 26.38 -2.61
C LEU A 226 -6.63 24.86 -2.52
N ALA A 227 -6.68 24.15 -3.65
CA ALA A 227 -6.48 22.70 -3.69
C ALA A 227 -5.09 22.38 -4.24
N VAL A 228 -4.23 21.82 -3.39
CA VAL A 228 -2.89 21.36 -3.76
C VAL A 228 -2.96 19.88 -4.16
N VAL A 229 -2.76 19.61 -5.44
CA VAL A 229 -2.90 18.27 -6.04
C VAL A 229 -1.72 17.96 -6.96
N GLY A 230 -1.53 16.69 -7.30
CA GLY A 230 -0.60 16.27 -8.34
C GLY A 230 -1.01 16.83 -9.71
N ALA A 231 -0.04 17.26 -10.52
CA ALA A 231 -0.33 17.87 -11.83
C ALA A 231 -1.17 16.99 -12.77
N GLY A 232 -0.99 15.66 -12.71
CA GLY A 232 -1.77 14.69 -13.50
C GLY A 232 -3.26 14.64 -13.16
N HIS A 233 -3.67 15.11 -11.98
CA HIS A 233 -5.06 15.12 -11.53
C HIS A 233 -5.80 16.42 -11.92
N LEU A 234 -5.08 17.49 -12.32
CA LEU A 234 -5.67 18.81 -12.55
C LEU A 234 -6.80 18.80 -13.59
N ALA A 235 -6.59 18.16 -14.73
CA ALA A 235 -7.56 18.19 -15.83
C ALA A 235 -8.84 17.42 -15.49
N GLY A 236 -8.70 16.22 -14.92
CA GLY A 236 -9.83 15.39 -14.51
C GLY A 236 -10.60 15.98 -13.33
N LEU A 237 -9.87 16.49 -12.33
CA LEU A 237 -10.45 17.16 -11.15
C LEU A 237 -11.28 18.38 -11.57
N ALA A 238 -10.71 19.27 -12.38
CA ALA A 238 -11.42 20.46 -12.88
C ALA A 238 -12.71 20.07 -13.63
N ARG A 239 -12.61 19.08 -14.53
CA ARG A 239 -13.75 18.59 -15.31
C ARG A 239 -14.88 18.06 -14.41
N HIS A 240 -14.56 17.22 -13.43
CA HIS A 240 -15.56 16.69 -12.49
C HIS A 240 -16.15 17.79 -11.60
N LEU A 241 -15.32 18.74 -11.19
CA LEU A 241 -15.77 19.88 -10.40
C LEU A 241 -16.72 20.78 -11.19
N GLU A 242 -16.54 20.94 -12.50
CA GLU A 242 -17.44 21.71 -13.37
C GLU A 242 -18.72 20.95 -13.75
N GLN A 243 -18.59 19.66 -14.09
CA GLN A 243 -19.64 18.92 -14.83
C GLN A 243 -20.50 18.00 -13.95
N ASP A 244 -19.97 17.48 -12.84
CA ASP A 244 -20.69 16.48 -12.07
C ASP A 244 -21.91 17.10 -11.37
N THR A 245 -23.10 16.58 -11.64
CA THR A 245 -24.36 17.05 -11.03
C THR A 245 -24.87 16.18 -9.89
N ALA A 246 -24.34 14.95 -9.75
CA ALA A 246 -24.73 14.04 -8.68
C ALA A 246 -24.42 14.63 -7.30
N ALA A 247 -25.26 14.31 -6.31
CA ALA A 247 -25.09 14.75 -4.93
C ALA A 247 -23.78 14.17 -4.33
N PRO A 248 -22.96 14.97 -3.62
CA PRO A 248 -21.64 14.53 -3.20
C PRO A 248 -21.64 13.28 -2.30
N GLY A 249 -22.51 13.22 -1.29
CA GLY A 249 -22.55 12.12 -0.33
C GLY A 249 -22.77 10.73 -0.97
N PRO A 250 -23.88 10.50 -1.70
CA PRO A 250 -24.12 9.21 -2.37
C PRO A 250 -23.04 8.86 -3.40
N LEU A 251 -22.49 9.85 -4.11
CA LEU A 251 -21.41 9.63 -5.07
C LEU A 251 -20.14 9.16 -4.36
N ARG A 252 -19.74 9.83 -3.27
CA ARG A 252 -18.61 9.42 -2.43
C ARG A 252 -18.76 7.99 -1.93
N GLU A 253 -19.93 7.63 -1.39
CA GLU A 253 -20.21 6.27 -0.91
C GLU A 253 -20.07 5.22 -2.03
N SER A 254 -20.51 5.54 -3.24
CA SER A 254 -20.38 4.64 -4.40
C SER A 254 -18.91 4.46 -4.84
N LEU A 255 -18.10 5.51 -4.70
CA LEU A 255 -16.66 5.51 -4.99
C LEU A 255 -15.85 4.83 -3.88
N GLU A 256 -16.41 4.69 -2.68
CA GLU A 256 -15.84 3.95 -1.54
C GLU A 256 -16.31 2.49 -1.46
N TYR A 257 -17.44 2.18 -2.08
CA TYR A 257 -18.02 0.84 -2.02
C TYR A 257 -17.11 -0.20 -2.67
N VAL A 258 -16.89 -1.34 -2.01
CA VAL A 258 -16.21 -2.49 -2.62
C VAL A 258 -17.05 -3.73 -2.40
N GLN A 259 -17.43 -4.38 -3.50
CA GLN A 259 -18.18 -5.63 -3.45
C GLN A 259 -17.39 -6.68 -2.66
N GLN A 260 -17.91 -7.05 -1.50
CA GLN A 260 -17.37 -8.13 -0.68
C GLN A 260 -17.82 -9.46 -1.29
N ARG A 261 -17.05 -10.01 -2.24
CA ARG A 261 -17.29 -11.39 -2.69
C ARG A 261 -17.05 -12.33 -1.51
N LYS A 262 -18.06 -13.11 -1.14
CA LYS A 262 -17.91 -14.26 -0.22
C LYS A 262 -16.95 -15.25 -0.88
N ARG A 263 -15.66 -15.17 -0.54
CA ARG A 263 -14.65 -16.12 -1.00
C ARG A 263 -14.79 -17.38 -0.15
N ILE A 264 -15.62 -18.30 -0.63
CA ILE A 264 -15.53 -19.69 -0.16
C ILE A 264 -14.12 -20.18 -0.51
N PRO A 265 -13.35 -20.72 0.44
CA PRO A 265 -11.96 -21.11 0.21
C PRO A 265 -11.91 -22.45 -0.55
N TRP A 266 -12.50 -22.52 -1.74
CA TRP A 266 -12.65 -23.73 -2.55
C TRP A 266 -11.32 -24.45 -2.80
N ILE A 267 -10.23 -23.71 -2.97
CA ILE A 267 -8.88 -24.29 -3.11
C ILE A 267 -8.47 -25.00 -1.82
N THR A 268 -8.63 -24.34 -0.67
CA THR A 268 -8.31 -24.92 0.65
C THR A 268 -9.20 -26.12 0.97
N LEU A 269 -10.50 -26.03 0.66
CA LEU A 269 -11.46 -27.12 0.81
C LEU A 269 -11.15 -28.28 -0.13
N GLY A 270 -10.72 -28.00 -1.36
CA GLY A 270 -10.30 -29.00 -2.34
C GLY A 270 -9.06 -29.75 -1.88
N ILE A 271 -8.03 -29.03 -1.40
CA ILE A 271 -6.82 -29.64 -0.81
C ILE A 271 -7.20 -30.50 0.39
N LEU A 272 -8.06 -30.00 1.29
CA LEU A 272 -8.52 -30.75 2.45
C LEU A 272 -9.29 -32.02 2.04
N ALA A 273 -10.19 -31.92 1.05
CA ALA A 273 -10.93 -33.06 0.53
C ALA A 273 -10.00 -34.11 -0.08
N VAL A 274 -9.01 -33.70 -0.87
CA VAL A 274 -7.99 -34.61 -1.42
C VAL A 274 -7.21 -35.31 -0.30
N ILE A 275 -6.79 -34.58 0.74
CA ILE A 275 -6.06 -35.18 1.87
C ILE A 275 -6.93 -36.18 2.63
N ILE A 276 -8.16 -35.81 2.99
CA ILE A 276 -9.10 -36.69 3.70
C ILE A 276 -9.42 -37.93 2.85
N THR A 277 -9.62 -37.75 1.55
CA THR A 277 -9.92 -38.85 0.62
C THR A 277 -8.71 -39.76 0.43
N GLY A 278 -7.51 -39.21 0.27
CA GLY A 278 -6.27 -39.96 0.15
C GLY A 278 -5.96 -40.78 1.41
N ILE A 279 -6.18 -40.20 2.59
CA ILE A 279 -6.07 -40.91 3.87
C ILE A 279 -7.13 -42.02 3.94
N GLY A 280 -8.40 -41.72 3.64
CA GLY A 280 -9.49 -42.71 3.66
C GLY A 280 -9.24 -43.90 2.74
N ILE A 281 -8.79 -43.65 1.50
CA ILE A 281 -8.41 -44.69 0.54
C ILE A 281 -7.19 -45.48 1.04
N GLY A 282 -6.19 -44.79 1.59
CA GLY A 282 -5.00 -45.41 2.17
C GLY A 282 -5.34 -46.39 3.30
N PHE A 283 -6.24 -46.01 4.21
CA PHE A 283 -6.75 -46.88 5.26
C PHE A 283 -7.57 -48.05 4.71
N TRP A 284 -8.38 -47.82 3.68
CA TRP A 284 -9.22 -48.86 3.09
C TRP A 284 -8.43 -49.91 2.29
N ARG A 285 -7.39 -49.49 1.56
CA ARG A 285 -6.57 -50.39 0.71
C ARG A 285 -5.37 -50.99 1.42
N GLY A 286 -4.68 -50.22 2.26
CA GLY A 286 -3.39 -50.59 2.86
C GLY A 286 -3.41 -50.73 4.38
N GLY A 287 -4.57 -50.57 5.03
CA GLY A 287 -4.70 -50.67 6.48
C GLY A 287 -4.02 -49.53 7.25
N LEU A 288 -3.84 -49.74 8.57
CA LEU A 288 -3.35 -48.73 9.50
C LEU A 288 -1.93 -48.21 9.18
N SER A 289 -1.08 -49.08 8.63
CA SER A 289 0.32 -48.78 8.31
C SER A 289 0.45 -47.80 7.14
N MET A 290 -0.27 -48.03 6.04
CA MET A 290 -0.26 -47.13 4.89
C MET A 290 -0.84 -45.76 5.24
N GLY A 291 -1.90 -45.71 6.04
CA GLY A 291 -2.47 -44.46 6.56
C GLY A 291 -1.48 -43.67 7.42
N ALA A 292 -0.77 -44.35 8.33
CA ALA A 292 0.26 -43.74 9.17
C ALA A 292 1.44 -43.18 8.35
N ASP A 293 1.87 -43.90 7.33
CA ASP A 293 2.92 -43.47 6.40
C ASP A 293 2.55 -42.18 5.67
N LEU A 294 1.32 -42.08 5.14
CA LEU A 294 0.85 -40.88 4.43
C LEU A 294 0.75 -39.67 5.37
N LEU A 295 0.31 -39.88 6.62
CA LEU A 295 0.28 -38.84 7.64
C LEU A 295 1.68 -38.39 8.04
N LEU A 296 2.63 -39.33 8.17
CA LEU A 296 4.02 -39.01 8.48
C LEU A 296 4.66 -38.19 7.35
N GLN A 297 4.45 -38.57 6.10
CA GLN A 297 4.92 -37.79 4.95
C GLN A 297 4.32 -36.40 4.91
N TRP A 298 3.00 -36.28 5.12
CA TRP A 298 2.34 -34.99 5.23
C TRP A 298 3.01 -34.11 6.29
N ALA A 299 3.21 -34.66 7.50
CA ALA A 299 3.84 -33.95 8.59
C ALA A 299 5.30 -33.57 8.27
N MET A 300 6.07 -34.47 7.68
CA MET A 300 7.47 -34.22 7.30
C MET A 300 7.62 -33.12 6.25
N TYR A 301 6.85 -33.17 5.16
CA TYR A 301 6.95 -32.16 4.11
C TYR A 301 6.42 -30.79 4.57
N THR A 302 5.27 -30.76 5.23
CA THR A 302 4.68 -29.49 5.68
C THR A 302 5.46 -28.88 6.84
N GLY A 303 5.85 -29.68 7.83
CA GLY A 303 6.68 -29.28 8.97
C GLY A 303 8.10 -28.93 8.55
N GLY A 304 8.76 -29.81 7.79
CA GLY A 304 10.14 -29.62 7.35
C GLY A 304 10.32 -28.38 6.46
N MET A 305 9.45 -28.17 5.47
CA MET A 305 9.55 -26.98 4.61
C MET A 305 9.22 -25.69 5.37
N ALA A 306 8.27 -25.71 6.32
CA ALA A 306 8.00 -24.56 7.18
C ALA A 306 9.19 -24.25 8.11
N ALA A 307 9.80 -25.29 8.70
CA ALA A 307 11.01 -25.17 9.51
C ALA A 307 12.18 -24.62 8.68
N LEU A 308 12.37 -25.09 7.44
CA LEU A 308 13.37 -24.59 6.52
C LEU A 308 13.15 -23.10 6.22
N GLY A 309 11.91 -22.68 5.93
CA GLY A 309 11.59 -21.27 5.74
C GLY A 309 11.90 -20.42 6.98
N CYS A 310 11.59 -20.93 8.17
CA CYS A 310 11.91 -20.27 9.44
C CYS A 310 13.42 -20.20 9.70
N LEU A 311 14.16 -21.26 9.34
CA LEU A 311 15.62 -21.33 9.43
C LEU A 311 16.27 -20.33 8.48
N LEU A 312 15.80 -20.26 7.23
CA LEU A 312 16.27 -19.30 6.23
C LEU A 312 16.03 -17.86 6.68
N ALA A 313 15.00 -17.58 7.48
CA ALA A 313 14.79 -16.26 8.09
C ALA A 313 15.79 -15.92 9.21
N GLY A 314 16.66 -16.84 9.62
CA GLY A 314 17.59 -16.65 10.74
C GLY A 314 16.88 -16.53 12.09
N SER A 315 15.76 -17.24 12.23
CA SER A 315 14.88 -17.20 13.40
C SER A 315 15.48 -17.96 14.59
N HIS A 316 14.92 -17.73 15.78
CA HIS A 316 15.25 -18.48 16.97
C HIS A 316 14.92 -19.98 16.82
N PRO A 317 15.70 -20.91 17.41
CA PRO A 317 15.43 -22.35 17.33
C PRO A 317 14.02 -22.75 17.77
N LEU A 318 13.47 -22.08 18.79
CA LEU A 318 12.09 -22.32 19.24
C LEU A 318 11.04 -21.88 18.20
N SER A 319 11.31 -20.84 17.41
CA SER A 319 10.45 -20.41 16.30
C SER A 319 10.45 -21.47 15.20
N ILE A 320 11.62 -22.07 14.91
CA ILE A 320 11.78 -23.16 13.93
C ILE A 320 11.02 -24.41 14.38
N LEU A 321 11.17 -24.82 15.64
CA LEU A 321 10.46 -25.95 16.22
C LEU A 321 8.94 -25.71 16.22
N THR A 322 8.51 -24.48 16.54
CA THR A 322 7.10 -24.09 16.47
C THR A 322 6.58 -24.19 15.03
N ALA A 323 7.33 -23.70 14.04
CA ALA A 323 6.95 -23.83 12.63
C ALA A 323 6.79 -25.30 12.22
N ALA A 324 7.74 -26.16 12.60
CA ALA A 324 7.73 -27.59 12.29
C ALA A 324 6.48 -28.30 12.86
N LEU A 325 6.14 -28.02 14.12
CA LEU A 325 5.02 -28.65 14.81
C LEU A 325 3.68 -28.11 14.37
N VAL A 326 3.60 -26.80 14.11
CA VAL A 326 2.33 -26.14 13.78
C VAL A 326 1.96 -26.41 12.32
N ALA A 327 2.90 -26.42 11.37
CA ALA A 327 2.58 -26.51 9.93
C ALA A 327 1.63 -27.65 9.51
N PRO A 328 1.79 -28.91 9.98
CA PRO A 328 0.94 -30.03 9.58
C PRO A 328 -0.55 -29.84 9.89
N PHE A 329 -0.86 -29.06 10.93
CA PHE A 329 -2.23 -28.80 11.35
C PHE A 329 -2.91 -27.65 10.59
N LYS A 330 -2.24 -27.01 9.62
CA LYS A 330 -2.78 -25.87 8.86
C LYS A 330 -4.17 -26.12 8.27
N PRO A 331 -4.48 -27.29 7.67
CA PRO A 331 -5.81 -27.56 7.12
C PRO A 331 -6.94 -27.49 8.17
N PHE A 332 -6.63 -27.77 9.44
CA PHE A 332 -7.58 -27.77 10.54
C PHE A 332 -7.74 -26.40 11.22
N ARG A 333 -6.86 -25.42 10.91
CA ARG A 333 -6.91 -24.06 11.45
C ARG A 333 -7.07 -23.02 10.33
N LEU A 334 -8.29 -22.88 9.84
CA LEU A 334 -8.62 -22.06 8.66
C LEU A 334 -8.25 -20.57 8.77
N SER A 335 -8.03 -20.05 9.99
CA SER A 335 -7.91 -18.60 10.22
C SER A 335 -6.50 -18.10 10.51
N VAL A 336 -5.57 -18.95 11.00
CA VAL A 336 -4.25 -18.48 11.47
C VAL A 336 -3.12 -19.13 10.68
N PRO A 337 -2.29 -18.35 9.97
CA PRO A 337 -1.20 -18.89 9.18
C PRO A 337 -0.08 -19.45 10.06
N THR A 338 0.63 -20.48 9.57
CA THR A 338 1.73 -21.15 10.29
C THR A 338 2.80 -20.17 10.76
N GLY A 339 3.19 -19.22 9.89
CA GLY A 339 4.20 -18.22 10.20
C GLY A 339 3.81 -17.26 11.32
N ALA A 340 2.51 -17.10 11.65
CA ALA A 340 2.10 -16.27 12.77
C ALA A 340 2.56 -16.85 14.12
N PHE A 341 2.50 -18.17 14.29
CA PHE A 341 2.97 -18.83 15.51
C PHE A 341 4.49 -18.72 15.65
N ALA A 342 5.22 -19.00 14.59
CA ALA A 342 6.68 -18.83 14.57
C ALA A 342 7.09 -17.38 14.85
N ALA A 343 6.41 -16.40 14.24
CA ALA A 343 6.67 -14.98 14.47
C ALA A 343 6.30 -14.52 15.89
N LEU A 344 5.23 -15.06 16.50
CA LEU A 344 4.91 -14.78 17.89
C LEU A 344 6.02 -15.27 18.81
N VAL A 345 6.50 -16.50 18.61
CA VAL A 345 7.62 -17.05 19.40
C VAL A 345 8.88 -16.20 19.17
N GLU A 346 9.15 -15.78 17.94
CA GLU A 346 10.28 -14.91 17.62
C GLU A 346 10.22 -13.57 18.39
N VAL A 347 9.05 -12.91 18.39
CA VAL A 347 8.86 -11.66 19.14
C VAL A 347 9.06 -11.86 20.64
N HIS A 348 8.64 -12.99 21.20
CA HIS A 348 8.79 -13.25 22.63
C HIS A 348 10.23 -13.59 23.02
N MET A 349 10.95 -14.35 22.18
CA MET A 349 12.32 -14.79 22.43
C MET A 349 13.34 -13.69 22.11
N ARG A 350 13.13 -12.95 21.03
CA ARG A 350 13.96 -11.83 20.59
C ARG A 350 13.16 -10.55 20.58
N LYS A 351 12.74 -10.12 21.76
CA LYS A 351 11.97 -8.88 21.95
C LYS A 351 12.64 -7.71 21.20
N PRO A 352 11.93 -7.09 20.24
CA PRO A 352 12.43 -5.91 19.57
C PRO A 352 12.54 -4.75 20.56
N ALA A 353 13.69 -4.09 20.59
CA ALA A 353 13.91 -2.91 21.42
C ALA A 353 13.41 -1.66 20.71
N TYR A 354 13.17 -0.58 21.45
CA TYR A 354 12.77 0.71 20.86
C TYR A 354 13.76 1.19 19.77
N GLY A 355 15.06 0.95 19.97
CA GLY A 355 16.08 1.27 18.97
C GLY A 355 15.95 0.49 17.67
N ASP A 356 15.48 -0.77 17.70
CA ASP A 356 15.22 -1.54 16.48
C ASP A 356 14.09 -0.92 15.66
N PHE A 357 13.10 -0.31 16.32
CA PHE A 357 12.02 0.37 15.64
C PHE A 357 12.48 1.69 14.99
N LEU A 358 13.35 2.45 15.67
CA LEU A 358 13.94 3.67 15.11
C LEU A 358 14.85 3.39 13.91
N SER A 359 15.68 2.34 13.97
CA SER A 359 16.57 1.98 12.88
C SER A 359 15.88 1.18 11.77
N LEU A 360 14.63 0.72 11.99
CA LEU A 360 13.90 -0.17 11.08
C LEU A 360 13.80 0.40 9.67
N ARG A 361 13.51 1.70 9.55
CA ARG A 361 13.35 2.37 8.27
C ARG A 361 14.66 2.37 7.45
N ASP A 362 15.80 2.53 8.13
CA ASP A 362 17.10 2.53 7.48
C ASP A 362 17.59 1.10 7.22
N ASP A 363 17.38 0.18 8.16
CA ASP A 363 17.74 -1.23 8.01
C ASP A 363 16.93 -1.92 6.89
N ALA A 364 15.67 -1.52 6.68
CA ALA A 364 14.80 -2.09 5.65
C ALA A 364 15.23 -1.79 4.21
N GLN A 365 16.21 -0.91 4.00
CA GLN A 365 16.74 -0.56 2.68
C GLN A 365 17.68 -1.63 2.10
N THR A 366 18.20 -2.53 2.94
CA THR A 366 19.21 -3.51 2.51
C THR A 366 18.83 -4.91 2.96
N LEU A 367 19.15 -5.92 2.15
CA LEU A 367 18.92 -7.32 2.52
C LEU A 367 19.59 -7.66 3.86
N ARG A 368 20.82 -7.18 4.11
CA ARG A 368 21.53 -7.41 5.37
C ARG A 368 20.81 -6.77 6.57
N GLY A 369 20.22 -5.60 6.41
CA GLY A 369 19.46 -4.92 7.47
C GLY A 369 18.16 -5.66 7.84
N TRP A 370 17.49 -6.29 6.87
CA TRP A 370 16.33 -7.16 7.12
C TRP A 370 16.65 -8.34 8.05
N TYR A 371 17.85 -8.93 7.92
CA TYR A 371 18.29 -9.98 8.84
C TYR A 371 18.81 -9.41 10.15
N ARG A 372 19.44 -8.23 10.16
CA ARG A 372 20.04 -7.66 11.37
C ARG A 372 18.99 -7.17 12.37
N ASN A 373 18.00 -6.41 11.90
CA ASN A 373 17.01 -5.76 12.73
C ASN A 373 15.95 -6.76 13.24
N ARG A 374 15.60 -6.67 14.53
CA ARG A 374 14.71 -7.65 15.17
C ARG A 374 13.27 -7.55 14.65
N VAL A 375 12.81 -6.35 14.29
CA VAL A 375 11.44 -6.14 13.79
C VAL A 375 11.27 -6.72 12.39
N SER A 376 12.18 -6.41 11.47
CA SER A 376 12.16 -6.97 10.12
C SER A 376 12.38 -8.49 10.13
N ARG A 377 13.19 -9.01 11.05
CA ARG A 377 13.36 -10.47 11.24
C ARG A 377 12.06 -11.17 11.61
N VAL A 378 11.23 -10.58 12.47
CA VAL A 378 9.89 -11.13 12.81
C VAL A 378 9.01 -11.20 11.56
N VAL A 379 9.04 -10.17 10.73
CA VAL A 379 8.33 -10.14 9.44
C VAL A 379 8.86 -11.22 8.50
N LEU A 380 10.17 -11.36 8.39
CA LEU A 380 10.83 -12.37 7.55
C LEU A 380 10.47 -13.80 8.03
N THR A 381 10.47 -14.01 9.35
CA THR A 381 10.04 -15.25 10.00
C THR A 381 8.62 -15.61 9.57
N PHE A 382 7.69 -14.64 9.63
CA PHE A 382 6.32 -14.84 9.19
C PHE A 382 6.24 -15.21 7.71
N LEU A 383 6.89 -14.44 6.83
CA LEU A 383 6.80 -14.60 5.38
C LEU A 383 7.43 -15.92 4.92
N LEU A 384 8.70 -16.18 5.26
CA LEU A 384 9.41 -17.37 4.79
C LEU A 384 8.84 -18.66 5.36
N THR A 385 8.35 -18.65 6.61
CA THR A 385 7.64 -19.82 7.18
C THR A 385 6.35 -20.12 6.42
N ASN A 386 5.61 -19.09 6.00
CA ASN A 386 4.39 -19.27 5.21
C ASN A 386 4.69 -19.78 3.79
N PHE A 387 5.73 -19.25 3.14
CA PHE A 387 6.20 -19.78 1.84
C PHE A 387 6.64 -21.24 1.96
N GLY A 388 7.44 -21.57 2.97
CA GLY A 388 7.84 -22.93 3.27
C GLY A 388 6.64 -23.86 3.51
N SER A 389 5.66 -23.43 4.31
CA SER A 389 4.42 -24.19 4.53
C SER A 389 3.61 -24.38 3.23
N MET A 390 3.56 -23.40 2.34
CA MET A 390 2.89 -23.53 1.03
C MET A 390 3.60 -24.54 0.13
N ALA A 391 4.93 -24.45 0.03
CA ALA A 391 5.74 -25.42 -0.72
C ALA A 391 5.58 -26.84 -0.16
N GLY A 392 5.57 -26.98 1.17
CA GLY A 392 5.36 -28.28 1.83
C GLY A 392 4.01 -28.91 1.53
N VAL A 393 2.92 -28.13 1.49
CA VAL A 393 1.59 -28.64 1.10
C VAL A 393 1.60 -29.14 -0.35
N TRP A 394 2.24 -28.41 -1.26
CA TRP A 394 2.30 -28.79 -2.67
C TRP A 394 3.14 -30.06 -2.88
N LEU A 395 4.32 -30.12 -2.27
CA LEU A 395 5.20 -31.31 -2.33
C LEU A 395 4.55 -32.54 -1.69
N ALA A 396 3.90 -32.37 -0.53
CA ALA A 396 3.17 -33.45 0.12
C ALA A 396 2.02 -33.97 -0.76
N GLY A 397 1.26 -33.06 -1.38
CA GLY A 397 0.17 -33.42 -2.29
C GLY A 397 0.65 -34.25 -3.49
N VAL A 398 1.74 -33.84 -4.13
CA VAL A 398 2.34 -34.58 -5.27
C VAL A 398 2.83 -35.96 -4.84
N GLN A 399 3.52 -36.06 -3.70
CA GLN A 399 4.06 -37.33 -3.21
C GLN A 399 2.96 -38.32 -2.80
N ILE A 400 1.93 -37.84 -2.09
CA ILE A 400 0.77 -38.66 -1.70
C ILE A 400 0.03 -39.14 -2.96
N PHE A 401 -0.14 -38.27 -3.97
CA PHE A 401 -0.75 -38.65 -5.23
C PHE A 401 0.02 -39.76 -5.95
N ASN A 402 1.35 -39.63 -6.03
CA ASN A 402 2.20 -40.63 -6.67
C ASN A 402 2.15 -41.98 -5.94
N ARG A 403 2.17 -42.01 -4.60
CA ARG A 403 2.06 -43.24 -3.80
C ARG A 403 0.69 -43.93 -3.83
N LEU A 404 -0.36 -43.23 -4.25
CA LEU A 404 -1.70 -43.80 -4.38
C LEU A 404 -1.96 -44.40 -5.78
N HIS A 405 -1.15 -44.03 -6.77
CA HIS A 405 -1.28 -44.46 -8.17
C HIS A 405 -0.11 -45.33 -8.67
N GLY A 406 1.03 -45.34 -7.98
CA GLY A 406 2.08 -46.34 -8.11
C GLY A 406 2.02 -47.32 -6.95
#